data_AF-A0A925CIX9-F1
#
_entry.id   AF-A0A925CIX9-F1
#
_cell.length_a   1.000
_cell.length_b   1.000
_cell.length_c   1.000
_cell.angle_alpha   90.00
_cell.angle_beta   90.00
_cell.angle_gamma   90.00
#
_symmetry.space_group_name_H-M   'P 1'
#
loop_
_entity.id
_entity.type
_entity.pdbx_description
1 polymer ?
#
loop_
_entity_poly.entity_id
_entity_poly.type
_entity_poly.pdbx_seq_one_letter_code
_entity_poly.pdbx_strand_id
1 'polypeptide(L)' 'MSMKDRSARRVRTSCRLAYAGVTEDLEGEAQTIDLSFRGCRAVCQSQSPVGAKLHVSVYLPDLECALSWNWRSFDGSDRQ' A
#
# COMPACT_ATOMS: atom_id res chain seq x y z
N MET A 1 13.62 -4.51 25.05
CA MET A 1 13.45 -4.48 23.58
C MET A 1 12.51 -3.33 23.27
N SER A 2 13.05 -2.21 22.78
CA SER A 2 12.25 -1.02 22.47
C SER A 2 11.32 -1.36 21.31
N MET A 3 10.00 -1.31 21.55
CA MET A 3 9.00 -1.25 20.49
C MET A 3 9.41 -0.09 19.59
N LYS A 4 9.96 -0.37 18.40
CA LYS A 4 10.22 0.68 17.41
C LYS A 4 8.86 1.26 17.06
N ASP A 5 8.54 2.39 17.69
CA ASP A 5 7.34 3.13 17.39
C ASP A 5 7.30 3.38 15.89
N ARG A 6 6.19 3.05 15.26
CA ARG A 6 6.04 3.33 13.83
C ARG A 6 6.18 4.83 13.66
N SER A 7 7.09 5.24 12.79
CA SER A 7 7.38 6.66 12.53
C SER A 7 6.21 7.44 11.91
N ALA A 8 5.13 6.74 11.55
CA ALA A 8 3.94 7.33 10.95
C ALA A 8 2.67 6.74 11.59
N ARG A 9 1.78 7.64 12.03
CA ARG A 9 0.42 7.27 12.43
C ARG A 9 -0.31 6.62 11.26
N ARG A 10 -1.00 5.51 11.52
CA ARG A 10 -1.88 4.86 10.54
C ARG A 10 -3.35 5.15 10.85
N VAL A 11 -4.14 5.36 9.81
CA VAL A 11 -5.58 5.55 9.89
C VAL A 11 -6.24 4.31 9.29
N ARG A 12 -7.15 3.67 10.03
CA ARG A 12 -7.94 2.54 9.53
C ARG A 12 -8.99 3.08 8.55
N THR A 13 -8.96 2.58 7.32
CA THR A 13 -9.84 3.04 6.24
C THR A 13 -9.90 1.98 5.13
N SER A 14 -11.03 1.93 4.42
CA SER A 14 -11.27 1.03 3.29
C SER A 14 -11.43 1.87 2.02
N CYS A 15 -10.31 2.08 1.33
CA CYS A 15 -10.25 2.83 0.08
C CYS A 15 -9.86 1.87 -1.05
N ARG A 16 -10.35 2.17 -2.26
CA ARG A 16 -9.88 1.48 -3.46
C ARG A 16 -8.44 1.92 -3.76
N LEU A 17 -7.61 0.95 -4.09
CA LEU A 17 -6.21 1.12 -4.43
C LEU A 17 -5.95 0.39 -5.74
N ALA A 18 -5.34 1.05 -6.70
CA ALA A 18 -4.75 0.42 -7.88
C ALA A 18 -3.23 0.36 -7.70
N TYR A 19 -2.61 -0.69 -8.22
CA TYR A 19 -1.16 -0.83 -8.23
C TYR A 19 -0.66 -1.35 -9.58
N ALA A 20 0.53 -0.90 -9.96
CA ALA A 20 1.26 -1.38 -11.13
C ALA A 20 2.74 -1.57 -10.78
N GLY A 21 3.36 -2.61 -11.31
CA GLY A 21 4.79 -2.86 -11.16
C GLY A 21 5.59 -1.80 -11.88
N VAL A 22 6.63 -1.30 -11.22
CA VAL A 22 7.57 -0.35 -11.84
C VAL A 22 8.51 -1.09 -12.78
N THR A 23 8.85 -2.33 -12.46
CA THR A 23 9.78 -3.18 -13.23
C THR A 23 9.21 -4.53 -13.61
N GLU A 24 8.16 -4.95 -12.89
CA GLU A 24 7.48 -6.22 -13.03
C GLU A 24 6.21 -6.05 -13.85
N ASP A 25 5.86 -7.06 -14.66
CA ASP A 25 4.56 -7.14 -15.34
C ASP A 25 3.48 -7.58 -14.35
N LEU A 26 3.16 -6.67 -13.42
CA LEU A 26 2.10 -6.86 -12.44
C LEU A 26 1.21 -5.62 -12.43
N GLU A 27 -0.08 -5.84 -12.37
CA GLU A 27 -1.07 -4.80 -12.14
C GLU A 27 -2.26 -5.38 -11.40
N GLY A 28 -3.03 -4.52 -10.75
CA GLY A 28 -4.26 -4.94 -10.11
C GLY A 28 -4.87 -3.91 -9.19
N GLU A 29 -5.92 -4.36 -8.51
CA GLU A 29 -6.65 -3.57 -7.53
C GLU A 29 -6.64 -4.24 -6.16
N ALA A 30 -6.77 -3.41 -5.13
CA ALA A 30 -6.81 -3.81 -3.74
C ALA A 30 -7.77 -2.91 -2.94
N GLN A 31 -8.20 -3.43 -1.80
CA GLN A 31 -8.91 -2.68 -0.76
C GLN A 31 -7.97 -2.41 0.40
N THR A 32 -7.80 -1.15 0.78
CA THR A 32 -6.97 -0.82 1.94
C THR A 32 -7.62 -1.28 3.24
N ILE A 33 -6.80 -1.66 4.22
CA ILE A 33 -7.20 -1.88 5.61
C ILE A 33 -6.84 -0.64 6.43
N ASP A 34 -5.67 -0.08 6.16
CA ASP A 34 -5.18 1.15 6.77
C ASP A 34 -4.15 1.85 5.88
N LEU A 35 -4.00 3.16 6.10
CA LEU A 35 -3.13 4.06 5.35
C LEU A 35 -2.27 4.91 6.29
N SER A 36 -1.07 5.26 5.83
CA SER A 36 -0.26 6.36 6.37
C SER A 36 0.47 7.05 5.23
N PHE A 37 1.08 8.21 5.52
CA PHE A 37 1.90 8.92 4.52
C PHE A 37 3.13 8.13 4.03
N ARG A 38 3.49 7.02 4.71
CA ARG A 38 4.62 6.15 4.33
C ARG A 38 4.20 4.84 3.69
N GLY A 39 2.90 4.52 3.64
CA GLY A 39 2.44 3.27 3.04
C GLY A 39 1.07 2.80 3.49
N CYS A 40 0.55 1.78 2.81
CA CYS A 40 -0.72 1.16 3.12
C CYS A 40 -0.57 -0.27 3.66
N ARG A 41 -1.66 -0.84 4.16
CA ARG A 41 -1.87 -2.28 4.14
C ARG A 41 -3.15 -2.49 3.36
N ALA A 42 -3.15 -3.45 2.44
CA ALA A 42 -4.28 -3.71 1.57
C ALA A 42 -4.45 -5.21 1.35
N VAL A 43 -5.66 -5.59 0.94
CA VAL A 43 -6.00 -6.93 0.49
C VAL A 43 -6.16 -6.87 -1.02
N CYS A 44 -5.30 -7.59 -1.73
CA CYS A 44 -5.28 -7.72 -3.19
C CYS A 44 -5.70 -9.14 -3.59
N GLN A 45 -6.26 -9.29 -4.79
CA GLN A 45 -6.68 -10.60 -5.31
C GLN A 45 -5.49 -11.46 -5.74
N SER A 46 -4.47 -10.83 -6.33
CA SER A 46 -3.21 -11.47 -6.72
C SER A 46 -2.09 -11.02 -5.78
N GLN A 47 -1.24 -11.96 -5.37
CA GLN A 47 -0.16 -11.67 -4.44
C GLN A 47 0.98 -10.96 -5.18
N SER A 48 1.40 -9.79 -4.69
CA SER A 48 2.60 -9.11 -5.19
C SER A 48 3.84 -9.75 -4.55
N PRO A 49 4.91 -10.05 -5.32
CA PRO A 49 6.17 -10.55 -4.77
C PRO A 49 6.72 -9.57 -3.74
N VAL A 50 7.23 -10.07 -2.61
CA VAL A 50 7.87 -9.22 -1.59
C VAL A 50 9.04 -8.46 -2.19
N GLY A 51 9.11 -7.16 -1.91
CA GLY A 51 10.15 -6.30 -2.44
C GLY A 51 9.87 -5.72 -3.82
N ALA A 52 8.76 -6.08 -4.49
CA ALA A 52 8.36 -5.47 -5.75
C ALA A 52 8.18 -3.96 -5.59
N LYS A 53 8.63 -3.18 -6.57
CA LYS A 53 8.42 -1.74 -6.59
C LYS A 53 7.11 -1.46 -7.32
N LEU A 54 6.19 -0.79 -6.64
CA LEU A 54 4.84 -0.55 -7.11
C LEU A 54 4.60 0.95 -7.26
N HIS A 55 4.06 1.36 -8.39
CA HIS A 55 3.30 2.59 -8.48
C HIS A 55 1.91 2.33 -7.92
N VAL A 56 1.48 3.13 -6.96
CA VAL A 56 0.23 2.90 -6.22
C VAL A 56 -0.62 4.15 -6.29
N SER A 57 -1.88 3.99 -6.68
CA SER A 57 -2.89 5.04 -6.74
C SER A 57 -4.03 4.74 -5.78
N VAL A 58 -4.28 5.65 -4.84
CA VAL A 58 -5.37 5.54 -3.85
C VAL A 58 -6.51 6.47 -4.26
N TYR A 59 -7.72 5.90 -4.33
CA TYR A 59 -8.94 6.62 -4.67
C TYR A 59 -9.72 6.89 -3.39
N LEU A 60 -9.82 8.16 -3.03
CA LEU A 60 -10.60 8.62 -1.89
C LEU A 60 -11.99 9.05 -2.37
N PRO A 61 -13.08 8.79 -1.61
CA PRO A 61 -14.44 9.12 -2.04
C PRO A 61 -14.65 10.62 -2.34
N ASP A 62 -13.99 11.48 -1.57
CA ASP A 62 -14.20 12.93 -1.60
C ASP A 62 -13.15 13.67 -2.45
N LEU A 63 -12.35 12.93 -3.23
CA LEU A 63 -11.30 13.50 -4.07
C LEU A 63 -11.51 13.08 -5.53
N GLU A 64 -11.57 14.07 -6.43
CA GLU A 64 -11.80 13.81 -7.87
C GLU A 64 -10.62 13.09 -8.55
N CYS A 65 -9.41 13.20 -7.99
CA CYS A 65 -8.21 12.56 -8.51
C CYS A 65 -7.65 11.53 -7.53
N ALA A 66 -6.90 10.55 -8.06
CA ALA A 66 -6.18 9.60 -7.22
C ALA A 66 -4.91 10.22 -6.65
N LEU A 67 -4.56 9.81 -5.44
CA LEU A 67 -3.26 10.13 -4.86
C LEU A 67 -2.27 9.01 -5.19
N SER A 68 -1.17 9.35 -5.86
CA SER A 68 -0.23 8.36 -6.40
C SER A 68 1.18 8.48 -5.84
N TRP A 69 1.79 7.34 -5.50
CA TRP A 69 3.17 7.26 -4.99
C TRP A 69 3.85 5.96 -5.40
N ASN A 70 5.17 5.91 -5.25
CA ASN A 70 5.94 4.68 -5.42
C ASN A 70 6.19 4.04 -4.05
N TRP A 71 5.73 2.80 -3.87
CA TRP A 71 5.93 1.99 -2.67
C TRP A 71 6.66 0.69 -3.01
N ARG A 72 7.13 0.02 -1.96
CA ARG A 72 7.65 -1.34 -2.06
C ARG A 72 6.67 -2.28 -1.39
N SER A 73 6.39 -3.43 -1.99
CA SER A 73 5.59 -4.47 -1.37
C SER A 73 6.37 -5.15 -0.24
N PHE A 74 5.64 -5.56 0.80
CA PHE A 74 6.18 -6.29 1.94
C PHE A 74 5.21 -7.41 2.26
N ASP A 75 5.71 -8.59 2.66
CA ASP A 75 4.84 -9.53 3.35
C ASP A 75 4.57 -9.00 4.76
N GLY A 76 3.48 -9.43 5.38
CA GLY A 76 3.16 -9.02 6.75
C GLY A 76 4.22 -9.43 7.80
N SER A 77 5.25 -10.19 7.38
CA SER A 77 6.31 -10.79 8.18
C SER A 77 7.50 -9.86 8.41
N ASP A 78 7.67 -8.82 7.57
CA ASP A 78 8.78 -7.85 7.63
C ASP A 78 8.66 -6.84 8.80
N ARG A 79 8.16 -7.29 9.95
CA ARG A 79 7.96 -6.49 11.16
C ARG A 79 8.85 -7.00 12.30
N GLN A 80 10.08 -6.49 12.36
CA GLN A 80 10.86 -6.36 13.59
C GLN A 80 11.40 -4.93 13.76
#